data_AF-A0A7Y8K301-F1
#
_entry.id   AF-A0A7Y8K301-F1
#
_cell.length_a   1.000
_cell.length_b   1.000
_cell.length_c   1.000
_cell.angle_alpha   90.00
_cell.angle_beta   90.00
_cell.angle_gamma   90.00
#
_symmetry.space_group_name_H-M   'P 1'
#
loop_
_entity.id
_entity.type
_entity.pdbx_description
1 polymer ?
#
loop_
_entity_poly.entity_id
_entity_poly.type
_entity_poly.pdbx_seq_one_letter_code
_entity_poly.pdbx_strand_id
1 'polypeptide(L)'
;MITTRHKLTRYGTSLAVVLGVHAVAIIIALQWSAPHMVQLPPAAMVIDLAPMPAPPPPAPPKVITPPQPPAPVEELPLPKLAEAPKPTIQVPKPVKPKPKPQPPKPVEKKPDPPKEKPSEEPPSETPQNNAPTEKSAQPQPGPSPQQIAAKATWESTLLGHLAKYKKYPASAQARGKEGLNRLRFVVDADGNVLSYELVGRSGNADLDRATLDMIRRAQPLPKPPADMLKGGSIEIVAPFVYNIEKRRR
;
A
#
# COMPACT_ATOMS: atom_id res chain seq x y z
N MET A 1 71.34 -14.55 32.08
CA MET A 1 70.41 -15.27 31.16
C MET A 1 68.97 -15.35 31.70
N ILE A 2 68.41 -14.28 32.30
CA ILE A 2 67.10 -14.35 33.01
C ILE A 2 65.96 -13.65 32.21
N THR A 3 66.30 -12.84 31.22
CA THR A 3 65.33 -11.97 30.52
C THR A 3 64.47 -12.68 29.47
N THR A 4 64.88 -13.86 28.99
CA THR A 4 64.17 -14.58 27.91
C THR A 4 62.89 -15.27 28.40
N ARG A 5 62.89 -15.75 29.66
CA ARG A 5 61.76 -16.50 30.24
C ARG A 5 60.53 -15.63 30.50
N HIS A 6 60.74 -14.37 30.92
CA HIS A 6 59.66 -13.41 31.12
C HIS A 6 59.03 -12.90 29.81
N LYS A 7 59.79 -12.88 28.71
CA LYS A 7 59.23 -12.52 27.39
C LYS A 7 58.33 -13.63 26.88
N LEU A 8 58.77 -14.89 26.99
CA LEU A 8 58.00 -16.04 26.53
C LEU A 8 56.68 -16.23 27.31
N THR A 9 56.67 -16.00 28.62
CA THR A 9 55.44 -16.03 29.43
C THR A 9 54.49 -14.89 29.10
N ARG A 10 54.99 -13.68 28.82
CA ARG A 10 54.16 -12.53 28.41
C ARG A 10 53.53 -12.73 27.03
N TYR A 11 54.27 -13.27 26.05
CA TYR A 11 53.70 -13.56 24.73
C TYR A 11 52.74 -14.76 24.77
N GLY A 12 53.03 -15.77 25.59
CA GLY A 12 52.14 -16.92 25.80
C GLY A 12 50.80 -16.54 26.43
N THR A 13 50.80 -15.68 27.45
CA THR A 13 49.54 -15.18 28.05
C THR A 13 48.75 -14.32 27.07
N SER A 14 49.43 -13.47 26.30
CA SER A 14 48.78 -12.63 25.27
C SER A 14 48.09 -13.48 24.19
N LEU A 15 48.78 -14.53 23.71
CA LEU A 15 48.22 -15.45 22.72
C LEU A 15 47.01 -16.23 23.27
N ALA A 16 47.10 -16.69 24.53
CA ALA A 16 46.00 -17.39 25.19
C ALA A 16 44.76 -16.49 25.34
N VAL A 17 44.93 -15.21 25.69
CA VAL A 17 43.83 -14.24 25.78
C VAL A 17 43.18 -14.02 24.41
N VAL A 18 43.98 -13.82 23.36
CA VAL A 18 43.46 -13.61 22.00
C VAL A 18 42.67 -14.83 21.53
N LEU A 19 43.19 -16.04 21.73
CA LEU A 19 42.49 -17.28 21.38
C LEU A 19 41.20 -17.44 22.18
N GLY A 20 41.20 -17.10 23.47
CA GLY A 20 40.00 -17.12 24.30
C GLY A 20 38.92 -16.17 23.79
N VAL A 21 39.28 -14.94 23.41
CA VAL A 21 38.33 -13.96 22.85
C VAL A 21 37.74 -14.47 21.54
N HIS A 22 38.55 -15.06 20.65
CA HIS A 22 38.05 -15.62 19.39
C HIS A 22 37.14 -16.82 19.63
N ALA A 23 37.49 -17.72 20.55
CA ALA A 23 36.65 -18.87 20.90
C ALA A 23 35.28 -18.42 21.44
N VAL A 24 35.25 -17.41 22.32
CA VAL A 24 34.00 -16.83 22.83
C VAL A 24 33.17 -16.21 21.70
N ALA A 25 33.80 -15.44 20.80
CA ALA A 25 33.12 -14.84 19.65
C ALA A 25 32.51 -15.91 18.72
N ILE A 26 33.23 -17.01 18.47
CA ILE A 26 32.74 -18.14 17.66
C ILE A 26 31.55 -18.81 18.34
N ILE A 27 31.61 -19.06 19.65
CA ILE A 27 30.49 -19.65 20.41
C ILE A 27 29.24 -18.76 20.32
N ILE A 28 29.39 -17.44 20.48
CA ILE A 28 28.28 -16.50 20.35
C ILE A 28 27.68 -16.52 18.95
N ALA A 29 28.53 -16.54 17.91
CA ALA A 29 28.07 -16.59 16.51
C ALA A 29 27.28 -17.88 16.20
N LEU A 30 27.72 -19.02 16.75
CA LEU A 30 27.03 -20.30 16.60
C LEU A 30 25.68 -20.32 17.32
N GLN A 31 25.58 -19.75 18.52
CA GLN A 31 24.33 -19.65 19.29
C GLN A 31 23.31 -18.70 18.66
N TRP A 32 23.74 -17.69 17.90
CA TRP A 32 22.85 -16.81 17.15
C TRP A 32 22.12 -17.57 16.01
N SER A 33 22.72 -18.64 15.51
CA SER A 33 22.26 -19.34 14.30
C SER A 33 21.21 -20.43 14.55
N ALA A 34 20.55 -20.48 15.72
CA ALA A 34 19.44 -21.39 15.94
C ALA A 34 18.15 -20.81 15.32
N PRO A 35 17.66 -21.32 14.17
CA PRO A 35 16.35 -20.94 13.69
C PRO A 35 15.32 -21.39 14.73
N HIS A 36 14.55 -20.44 15.24
CA HIS A 36 13.37 -20.78 16.03
C HIS A 36 12.42 -21.51 15.08
N MET A 37 12.31 -22.83 15.21
CA MET A 37 11.30 -23.59 14.49
C MET A 37 9.95 -23.07 14.98
N VAL A 38 9.26 -22.35 14.10
CA VAL A 38 7.89 -21.91 14.34
C VAL A 38 7.05 -23.17 14.50
N GLN A 39 6.72 -23.53 15.73
CA GLN A 39 5.80 -24.61 16.01
C GLN A 39 4.43 -24.15 15.55
N LEU A 40 3.95 -24.70 14.43
CA LEU A 40 2.60 -24.43 13.95
C LEU A 40 1.61 -24.84 15.06
N PRO A 41 0.64 -23.97 15.41
CA PRO A 41 -0.40 -24.37 16.36
C PRO A 41 -1.14 -25.60 15.80
N PRO A 42 -1.61 -26.52 16.66
CA PRO A 42 -2.40 -27.65 16.22
C PRO A 42 -3.60 -27.13 15.43
N ALA A 43 -3.87 -27.77 14.28
CA ALA A 43 -5.00 -27.43 13.42
C ALA A 43 -6.28 -27.32 14.28
N ALA A 44 -6.92 -26.16 14.22
CA ALA A 44 -8.17 -25.91 14.91
C ALA A 44 -9.17 -27.00 14.50
N MET A 45 -9.60 -27.79 15.49
CA MET A 45 -10.68 -28.75 15.35
C MET A 45 -11.93 -27.94 15.03
N VAL A 46 -12.39 -27.99 13.76
CA VAL A 46 -13.65 -27.37 13.36
C VAL A 46 -14.77 -28.14 14.06
N ILE A 47 -15.34 -27.53 15.10
CA ILE A 47 -16.63 -27.96 15.61
C ILE A 47 -17.64 -27.59 14.53
N ASP A 48 -18.20 -28.60 13.87
CA ASP A 48 -19.34 -28.46 12.98
C ASP A 48 -20.55 -28.05 13.82
N LEU A 49 -20.74 -26.73 13.96
CA LEU A 49 -21.91 -26.17 14.60
C LEU A 49 -23.06 -26.29 13.61
N ALA A 50 -23.95 -27.25 13.85
CA ALA A 50 -25.14 -27.46 13.05
C ALA A 50 -25.87 -26.12 12.76
N PRO A 51 -26.34 -25.89 11.53
CA PRO A 51 -26.93 -24.62 11.15
C PRO A 51 -28.18 -24.36 12.00
N MET A 52 -28.18 -23.24 12.75
CA MET A 52 -29.39 -22.76 13.40
C MET A 52 -30.44 -22.42 12.33
N PRO A 53 -31.72 -22.79 12.53
CA PRO A 53 -32.78 -22.42 11.61
C PRO A 53 -32.86 -20.89 11.50
N ALA A 54 -32.85 -20.40 10.27
CA ALA A 54 -32.98 -18.98 9.98
C ALA A 54 -34.32 -18.43 10.51
N PRO A 55 -34.36 -17.21 11.07
CA PRO A 55 -35.60 -16.59 11.51
C PRO A 55 -36.56 -16.40 10.32
N PRO A 56 -37.89 -16.47 10.55
CA PRO A 56 -38.88 -16.29 9.50
C PRO A 56 -38.74 -14.90 8.84
N PRO A 57 -39.02 -14.80 7.53
CA PRO A 57 -38.88 -13.54 6.81
C PRO A 57 -39.78 -12.45 7.43
N PRO A 58 -39.32 -11.19 7.45
CA PRO A 58 -40.09 -10.09 8.00
C PRO A 58 -41.41 -9.91 7.24
N ALA A 59 -42.48 -9.64 7.99
CA ALA A 59 -43.80 -9.35 7.44
C ALA A 59 -43.73 -8.16 6.48
N PRO A 60 -44.56 -8.15 5.41
CA PRO A 60 -44.56 -7.07 4.44
C PRO A 60 -44.83 -5.71 5.11
N PRO A 61 -44.17 -4.63 4.66
CA PRO A 61 -44.36 -3.31 5.23
C PRO A 61 -45.85 -2.91 5.20
N LYS A 62 -46.39 -2.51 6.35
CA LYS A 62 -47.63 -1.72 6.36
C LYS A 62 -47.36 -0.47 5.52
N VAL A 63 -48.20 -0.24 4.51
CA VAL A 63 -48.23 1.01 3.75
C VAL A 63 -48.48 2.15 4.73
N ILE A 64 -47.42 2.89 5.06
CA ILE A 64 -47.53 4.18 5.74
C ILE A 64 -47.96 5.16 4.66
N THR A 65 -49.19 5.65 4.77
CA THR A 65 -49.68 6.80 4.01
C THR A 65 -48.68 7.95 4.11
N PRO A 66 -48.34 8.64 3.00
CA PRO A 66 -47.39 9.75 3.03
C PRO A 66 -47.85 10.83 4.02
N PRO A 67 -46.93 11.38 4.85
CA PRO A 67 -47.26 12.46 5.75
C PRO A 67 -47.59 13.73 4.96
N GLN A 68 -48.67 14.39 5.37
CA GLN A 68 -49.09 15.69 4.88
C GLN A 68 -47.96 16.72 5.13
N PRO A 69 -47.68 17.64 4.18
CA PRO A 69 -46.60 18.61 4.35
C PRO A 69 -46.83 19.52 5.56
N PRO A 70 -45.80 19.79 6.39
CA PRO A 70 -45.92 20.67 7.54
C PRO A 70 -46.08 22.14 7.12
N ALA A 71 -46.90 22.86 7.88
CA ALA A 71 -47.09 24.29 7.76
C ALA A 71 -45.76 25.07 7.95
N PRO A 72 -45.55 26.20 7.25
CA PRO A 72 -44.32 26.99 7.37
C PRO A 72 -44.12 27.53 8.79
N VAL A 73 -43.02 27.14 9.42
CA VAL A 73 -42.57 27.69 10.70
C VAL A 73 -41.65 28.88 10.46
N GLU A 74 -41.96 29.93 11.19
CA GLU A 74 -41.34 31.25 11.30
C GLU A 74 -39.81 31.21 11.46
N GLU A 75 -39.11 31.99 10.64
CA GLU A 75 -37.65 32.11 10.65
C GLU A 75 -37.21 33.10 11.74
N LEU A 76 -36.57 32.61 12.80
CA LEU A 76 -35.92 33.43 13.81
C LEU A 76 -34.58 33.97 13.29
N PRO A 77 -34.21 35.23 13.60
CA PRO A 77 -33.08 35.90 12.98
C PRO A 77 -31.73 35.54 13.63
N LEU A 78 -30.72 35.30 12.79
CA LEU A 78 -29.31 35.25 13.18
C LEU A 78 -28.78 36.68 13.49
N PRO A 79 -28.08 36.89 14.61
CA PRO A 79 -27.35 38.13 14.86
C PRO A 79 -26.09 38.23 14.00
N LYS A 80 -25.86 39.41 13.42
CA LYS A 80 -24.68 39.76 12.60
C LYS A 80 -24.06 41.03 13.18
N LEU A 81 -22.80 40.97 13.61
CA LEU A 81 -21.75 42.03 13.65
C LEU A 81 -20.59 41.48 14.52
N ALA A 82 -19.31 41.62 14.18
CA ALA A 82 -18.67 42.82 13.67
C ALA A 82 -17.49 42.52 12.75
N GLU A 83 -17.45 43.19 11.61
CA GLU A 83 -16.21 43.75 11.08
C GLU A 83 -16.53 45.14 10.54
N ALA A 84 -15.76 46.13 10.99
CA ALA A 84 -15.92 47.55 10.73
C ALA A 84 -15.18 47.93 9.41
N PRO A 85 -15.21 49.19 8.95
CA PRO A 85 -15.88 49.51 7.69
C PRO A 85 -14.93 50.02 6.60
N LYS A 86 -15.40 50.05 5.35
CA LYS A 86 -14.97 51.09 4.39
C LYS A 86 -16.16 51.69 3.66
N PRO A 87 -16.25 53.03 3.54
CA PRO A 87 -17.45 53.73 3.12
C PRO A 87 -17.45 54.00 1.62
N THR A 88 -18.63 53.97 0.98
CA THR A 88 -19.05 54.90 -0.09
C THR A 88 -20.58 54.88 -0.24
N ILE A 89 -21.25 55.73 0.53
CA ILE A 89 -22.19 56.80 0.11
C ILE A 89 -23.22 56.51 -1.04
N GLN A 90 -24.51 56.53 -0.61
CA GLN A 90 -25.75 57.12 -1.21
C GLN A 90 -26.59 56.36 -2.28
N VAL A 91 -27.64 55.64 -1.81
CA VAL A 91 -29.13 55.87 -1.96
C VAL A 91 -29.64 56.54 -3.27
N PRO A 92 -30.80 56.18 -3.92
CA PRO A 92 -32.08 55.62 -3.38
C PRO A 92 -32.78 54.48 -4.17
N LYS A 93 -33.83 53.96 -3.51
CA LYS A 93 -34.83 52.91 -3.85
C LYS A 93 -36.03 53.53 -4.64
N PRO A 94 -37.12 52.79 -4.96
CA PRO A 94 -37.37 51.85 -6.06
C PRO A 94 -38.56 52.25 -6.98
N VAL A 95 -38.78 51.55 -8.12
CA VAL A 95 -40.11 51.40 -8.75
C VAL A 95 -40.28 49.97 -9.31
N LYS A 96 -41.31 49.25 -8.85
CA LYS A 96 -41.92 48.03 -9.45
C LYS A 96 -42.83 48.46 -10.63
N PRO A 97 -43.23 47.62 -11.61
CA PRO A 97 -43.61 46.20 -11.46
C PRO A 97 -43.26 45.24 -12.64
N LYS A 98 -43.50 43.93 -12.39
CA LYS A 98 -43.46 42.73 -13.29
C LYS A 98 -44.34 42.87 -14.56
N PRO A 99 -44.17 42.08 -15.67
CA PRO A 99 -44.23 40.60 -15.63
C PRO A 99 -43.48 39.76 -16.71
N LYS A 100 -43.26 38.46 -16.37
CA LYS A 100 -43.13 37.18 -17.15
C LYS A 100 -42.37 37.14 -18.50
N PRO A 101 -41.60 36.06 -18.76
CA PRO A 101 -42.19 34.92 -19.47
C PRO A 101 -41.66 33.50 -19.11
N GLN A 102 -42.44 32.50 -19.49
CA GLN A 102 -42.10 31.08 -19.65
C GLN A 102 -42.61 30.65 -21.07
N PRO A 103 -42.25 29.47 -21.59
CA PRO A 103 -41.34 29.23 -22.72
C PRO A 103 -42.03 28.97 -24.08
N PRO A 104 -41.31 28.91 -25.22
CA PRO A 104 -41.82 28.32 -26.45
C PRO A 104 -41.42 26.85 -26.64
N LYS A 105 -42.39 26.14 -27.20
CA LYS A 105 -42.57 24.71 -27.49
C LYS A 105 -41.87 24.31 -28.80
N PRO A 106 -41.23 23.13 -28.90
CA PRO A 106 -41.03 22.48 -30.20
C PRO A 106 -42.12 21.45 -30.55
N VAL A 107 -42.84 21.80 -31.62
CA VAL A 107 -43.54 21.05 -32.69
C VAL A 107 -43.89 19.56 -32.53
N GLU A 108 -45.17 19.33 -32.79
CA GLU A 108 -45.95 18.11 -32.94
C GLU A 108 -45.80 17.48 -34.34
N LYS A 109 -45.68 16.15 -34.42
CA LYS A 109 -46.07 15.36 -35.61
C LYS A 109 -46.26 13.88 -35.26
N LYS A 110 -47.50 13.40 -35.43
CA LYS A 110 -47.96 12.00 -35.59
C LYS A 110 -49.22 12.09 -36.50
N PRO A 111 -49.57 11.17 -37.45
CA PRO A 111 -49.86 9.72 -37.25
C PRO A 111 -49.46 8.72 -38.39
N ASP A 112 -48.86 7.55 -38.06
CA ASP A 112 -49.35 6.13 -38.03
C ASP A 112 -49.32 5.40 -39.40
N PRO A 113 -49.45 4.05 -39.47
CA PRO A 113 -48.71 2.92 -38.84
C PRO A 113 -48.19 1.92 -39.94
N PRO A 114 -47.38 0.86 -39.67
CA PRO A 114 -47.98 -0.48 -39.46
C PRO A 114 -47.19 -1.57 -38.65
N LYS A 115 -48.00 -2.51 -38.13
CA LYS A 115 -47.83 -3.98 -37.93
C LYS A 115 -47.11 -4.55 -36.69
N GLU A 116 -47.96 -5.15 -35.84
CA GLU A 116 -47.69 -6.25 -34.90
C GLU A 116 -47.25 -7.55 -35.62
N LYS A 117 -46.27 -8.28 -35.05
CA LYS A 117 -46.40 -9.64 -34.47
C LYS A 117 -45.02 -10.18 -34.00
N PRO A 118 -44.93 -11.25 -33.18
CA PRO A 118 -44.19 -11.25 -31.92
C PRO A 118 -42.80 -11.89 -32.04
N SER A 119 -41.86 -11.44 -31.21
CA SER A 119 -40.58 -12.13 -31.04
C SER A 119 -40.74 -13.26 -30.03
N GLU A 120 -40.40 -14.45 -30.51
CA GLU A 120 -40.32 -15.71 -29.78
C GLU A 120 -39.26 -15.62 -28.67
N GLU A 121 -39.63 -16.08 -27.49
CA GLU A 121 -38.80 -16.27 -26.31
C GLU A 121 -38.07 -17.61 -26.42
N PRO A 122 -36.73 -17.68 -26.29
CA PRO A 122 -36.07 -18.92 -25.92
C PRO A 122 -36.05 -19.07 -24.39
N PRO A 123 -36.33 -20.28 -23.87
CA PRO A 123 -36.53 -20.53 -22.45
C PRO A 123 -35.26 -20.32 -21.63
N SER A 124 -35.47 -19.73 -20.46
CA SER A 124 -34.53 -19.61 -19.35
C SER A 124 -34.00 -21.00 -18.95
N GLU A 125 -32.77 -21.33 -19.38
CA GLU A 125 -32.01 -22.43 -18.78
C GLU A 125 -31.43 -21.95 -17.44
N THR A 126 -31.82 -22.66 -16.39
CA THR A 126 -31.31 -22.63 -15.02
C THR A 126 -29.81 -22.32 -14.92
N PRO A 127 -29.36 -21.45 -13.99
CA PRO A 127 -27.95 -21.34 -13.67
C PRO A 127 -27.50 -22.67 -13.04
N GLN A 128 -26.84 -23.48 -13.85
CA GLN A 128 -26.09 -24.64 -13.41
C GLN A 128 -25.04 -24.13 -12.43
N ASN A 129 -25.22 -24.51 -11.17
CA ASN A 129 -24.30 -24.30 -10.07
C ASN A 129 -22.94 -24.94 -10.42
N ASN A 130 -22.08 -24.22 -11.15
CA ASN A 130 -20.66 -24.52 -11.24
C ASN A 130 -20.03 -24.05 -9.93
N ALA A 131 -20.27 -24.80 -8.86
CA ALA A 131 -19.38 -24.79 -7.72
C ALA A 131 -17.97 -25.13 -8.26
N PRO A 132 -16.96 -24.27 -8.07
CA PRO A 132 -15.59 -24.66 -8.36
C PRO A 132 -15.32 -25.94 -7.59
N THR A 133 -15.08 -27.02 -8.32
CA THR A 133 -14.56 -28.25 -7.74
C THR A 133 -13.32 -27.83 -6.97
N GLU A 134 -13.32 -27.98 -5.65
CA GLU A 134 -12.12 -27.85 -4.83
C GLU A 134 -11.14 -28.90 -5.32
N LYS A 135 -10.37 -28.53 -6.35
CA LYS A 135 -9.20 -29.25 -6.78
C LYS A 135 -8.24 -29.12 -5.62
N SER A 136 -8.20 -30.16 -4.80
CA SER A 136 -7.24 -30.35 -3.72
C SER A 136 -5.91 -29.74 -4.14
N ALA A 137 -5.54 -28.62 -3.50
CA ALA A 137 -4.37 -27.84 -3.84
C ALA A 137 -3.14 -28.68 -3.49
N GLN A 138 -2.66 -29.44 -4.47
CA GLN A 138 -1.39 -30.14 -4.37
C GLN A 138 -0.32 -29.11 -3.99
N PRO A 139 0.51 -29.35 -2.96
CA PRO A 139 1.52 -28.39 -2.55
C PRO A 139 2.38 -28.01 -3.75
N GLN A 140 2.34 -26.73 -4.15
CA GLN A 140 3.26 -26.25 -5.18
C GLN A 140 4.68 -26.44 -4.67
N PRO A 141 5.59 -27.02 -5.47
CA PRO A 141 7.00 -27.09 -5.12
C PRO A 141 7.50 -25.69 -4.76
N GLY A 142 8.18 -25.58 -3.61
CA GLY A 142 8.86 -24.34 -3.22
C GLY A 142 9.94 -23.95 -4.23
N PRO A 143 10.47 -22.71 -4.14
CA PRO A 143 11.51 -22.25 -5.06
C PRO A 143 12.75 -23.16 -4.97
N SER A 144 13.32 -23.49 -6.13
CA SER A 144 14.55 -24.28 -6.24
C SER A 144 15.76 -23.51 -5.68
N PRO A 145 16.85 -24.20 -5.29
CA PRO A 145 18.07 -23.53 -4.85
C PRO A 145 18.62 -22.54 -5.87
N GLN A 146 18.49 -22.85 -7.17
CA GLN A 146 18.89 -21.97 -8.27
C GLN A 146 18.04 -20.70 -8.33
N GLN A 147 16.72 -20.81 -8.11
CA GLN A 147 15.81 -19.66 -8.07
C GLN A 147 16.11 -18.74 -6.87
N ILE A 148 16.42 -19.32 -5.71
CA ILE A 148 16.81 -18.55 -4.51
C ILE A 148 18.12 -17.80 -4.75
N ALA A 149 19.12 -18.45 -5.34
CA ALA A 149 20.39 -17.82 -5.67
C ALA A 149 20.22 -16.69 -6.71
N ALA A 150 19.48 -16.94 -7.79
CA ALA A 150 19.19 -15.93 -8.81
C ALA A 150 18.48 -14.70 -8.23
N LYS A 151 17.51 -14.92 -7.32
CA LYS A 151 16.85 -13.86 -6.56
C LYS A 151 17.85 -13.00 -5.79
N ALA A 152 18.68 -13.62 -4.96
CA ALA A 152 19.63 -12.89 -4.11
C ALA A 152 20.66 -12.08 -4.94
N THR A 153 21.15 -12.65 -6.04
CA THR A 153 22.07 -11.96 -6.95
C THR A 153 21.41 -10.77 -7.62
N TRP A 154 20.18 -10.94 -8.12
CA TRP A 154 19.42 -9.86 -8.73
C TRP A 154 19.09 -8.75 -7.72
N GLU A 155 18.62 -9.10 -6.51
CA GLU A 155 18.35 -8.13 -5.44
C GLU A 155 19.60 -7.32 -5.07
N SER A 156 20.77 -7.97 -4.99
CA SER A 156 22.04 -7.30 -4.73
C SER A 156 22.40 -6.30 -5.85
N THR A 157 22.17 -6.70 -7.09
CA THR A 157 22.40 -5.85 -8.28
C THR A 157 21.45 -4.66 -8.30
N LEU A 158 20.18 -4.89 -7.97
CA LEU A 158 19.14 -3.88 -7.85
C LEU A 158 19.48 -2.86 -6.76
N LEU A 159 19.85 -3.31 -5.56
CA LEU A 159 20.27 -2.42 -4.48
C LEU A 159 21.51 -1.61 -4.85
N GLY A 160 22.50 -2.23 -5.50
CA GLY A 160 23.67 -1.54 -6.02
C GLY A 160 23.32 -0.49 -7.09
N HIS A 161 22.37 -0.78 -7.97
CA HIS A 161 21.87 0.17 -8.96
C HIS A 161 21.20 1.36 -8.29
N LEU A 162 20.25 1.11 -7.38
CA LEU A 162 19.51 2.14 -6.66
C LEU A 162 20.41 3.01 -5.78
N ALA A 163 21.44 2.41 -5.17
CA ALA A 163 22.41 3.12 -4.35
C ALA A 163 23.13 4.23 -5.14
N LYS A 164 23.40 4.04 -6.43
CA LYS A 164 24.01 5.06 -7.31
C LYS A 164 23.12 6.30 -7.46
N TYR A 165 21.80 6.13 -7.39
CA TYR A 165 20.82 7.22 -7.53
C TYR A 165 20.35 7.79 -6.18
N LYS A 166 20.75 7.17 -5.06
CA LYS A 166 20.41 7.62 -3.71
C LYS A 166 21.06 8.98 -3.45
N LYS A 167 20.24 10.03 -3.32
CA LYS A 167 20.69 11.39 -3.03
C LYS A 167 20.10 11.84 -1.71
N TYR A 168 20.96 12.28 -0.80
CA TYR A 168 20.53 12.88 0.46
C TYR A 168 20.07 14.32 0.21
N PRO A 169 18.85 14.71 0.60
CA PRO A 169 18.43 16.10 0.54
C PRO A 169 19.33 16.98 1.41
N ALA A 170 19.81 18.11 0.86
CA ALA A 170 20.67 19.03 1.61
C ALA A 170 20.00 19.56 2.89
N SER A 171 18.68 19.79 2.85
CA SER A 171 17.87 20.18 4.02
C SER A 171 17.86 19.13 5.12
N ALA A 172 17.71 17.86 4.76
CA ALA A 172 17.72 16.73 5.70
C ALA A 172 19.14 16.50 6.26
N GLN A 173 20.16 16.63 5.41
CA GLN A 173 21.56 16.50 5.79
C GLN A 173 21.99 17.60 6.77
N ALA A 174 21.67 18.86 6.48
CA ALA A 174 22.00 20.00 7.35
C ALA A 174 21.35 19.88 8.74
N ARG A 175 20.17 19.26 8.82
CA ARG A 175 19.42 19.05 10.07
C ARG A 175 19.68 17.71 10.74
N GLY A 176 20.64 16.91 10.26
CA GLY A 176 20.98 15.64 10.89
C GLY A 176 19.86 14.59 10.81
N LYS A 177 18.97 14.65 9.81
CA LYS A 177 17.75 13.83 9.77
C LYS A 177 17.99 12.50 9.11
N GLU A 178 17.95 11.43 9.88
CA GLU A 178 18.14 10.03 9.45
C GLU A 178 16.80 9.28 9.41
N GLY A 179 16.79 8.10 8.78
CA GLY A 179 15.61 7.23 8.80
C GLY A 179 15.63 6.10 7.77
N LEU A 180 14.64 5.22 7.87
CA LEU A 180 14.45 4.07 7.00
C LEU A 180 13.13 4.20 6.22
N ASN A 181 13.23 4.18 4.89
CA ASN A 181 12.07 4.07 3.99
C ASN A 181 11.92 2.63 3.51
N ARG A 182 10.68 2.13 3.43
CA ARG A 182 10.37 0.88 2.72
C ARG A 182 9.56 1.23 1.49
N LEU A 183 10.13 1.01 0.32
CA LEU A 183 9.49 1.27 -0.96
C LEU A 183 9.00 -0.06 -1.53
N ARG A 184 7.71 -0.15 -1.80
CA ARG A 184 7.14 -1.20 -2.64
C ARG A 184 7.15 -0.72 -4.08
N PHE A 185 7.56 -1.56 -5.01
CA PHE A 185 7.43 -1.28 -6.43
C PHE A 185 7.30 -2.55 -7.25
N VAL A 186 6.65 -2.41 -8.41
CA VAL A 186 6.42 -3.49 -9.38
C VAL A 186 7.27 -3.22 -10.61
N VAL A 187 8.02 -4.23 -11.05
CA VAL A 187 8.94 -4.15 -12.19
C VAL A 187 8.50 -5.15 -13.27
N ASP A 188 8.54 -4.74 -14.53
CA ASP A 188 8.31 -5.63 -15.68
C ASP A 188 9.55 -6.50 -16.02
N ALA A 189 9.42 -7.37 -17.01
CA ALA A 189 10.52 -8.21 -17.50
C ALA A 189 11.72 -7.42 -18.06
N ASP A 190 11.51 -6.17 -18.47
CA ASP A 190 12.51 -5.29 -19.06
C ASP A 190 13.20 -4.36 -18.07
N GLY A 191 12.74 -4.32 -16.82
CA GLY A 191 13.28 -3.48 -15.77
C GLY A 191 12.56 -2.14 -15.59
N ASN A 192 11.45 -1.90 -16.28
CA ASN A 192 10.65 -0.69 -16.09
C ASN A 192 9.75 -0.81 -14.88
N VAL A 193 9.56 0.29 -14.15
CA VAL A 193 8.73 0.32 -12.96
C VAL A 193 7.29 0.64 -13.35
N LEU A 194 6.38 -0.31 -13.12
CA LEU A 194 4.95 -0.17 -13.41
C LEU A 194 4.23 0.64 -12.33
N SER A 195 4.58 0.42 -11.07
CA SER A 195 4.02 1.14 -9.92
C SER A 195 5.01 1.19 -8.76
N TYR A 196 4.92 2.22 -7.91
CA TYR A 196 5.72 2.34 -6.70
C TYR A 196 5.01 3.16 -5.63
N GLU A 197 5.22 2.81 -4.36
CA GLU A 197 4.68 3.50 -3.21
C GLU A 197 5.53 3.28 -1.95
N LEU A 198 5.46 4.21 -0.99
CA LEU A 198 6.08 4.02 0.31
C LEU A 198 5.13 3.23 1.21
N VAL A 199 5.51 1.99 1.52
CA VAL A 199 4.84 1.16 2.54
C VAL A 199 5.41 1.40 3.94
N GLY A 200 6.58 2.05 4.04
CA GLY A 200 7.16 2.50 5.29
C GLY A 200 7.85 3.84 5.09
N ARG A 201 7.52 4.80 5.96
CA ARG A 201 8.04 6.17 5.93
C ARG A 201 9.15 6.33 6.96
N SER A 202 10.10 7.21 6.67
CA SER A 202 11.26 7.50 7.52
C SER A 202 10.92 8.33 8.75
N GLY A 203 9.73 8.95 8.76
CA GLY A 203 9.39 10.03 9.70
C GLY A 203 9.86 11.42 9.24
N ASN A 204 10.46 11.53 8.04
CA ASN A 204 10.86 12.80 7.46
C ASN A 204 10.40 12.95 6.00
N ALA A 205 9.62 14.00 5.73
CA ALA A 205 9.05 14.23 4.39
C ALA A 205 10.11 14.45 3.29
N ASP A 206 11.27 15.06 3.61
CA ASP A 206 12.32 15.28 2.63
C ASP A 206 12.96 13.94 2.21
N LEU A 207 13.19 13.03 3.17
CA LEU A 207 13.72 11.70 2.88
C LEU A 207 12.71 10.83 2.11
N ASP A 208 11.44 10.89 2.49
CA ASP A 208 10.34 10.19 1.80
C ASP A 208 10.28 10.62 0.32
N ARG A 209 10.27 11.94 0.06
CA ARG A 209 10.27 12.50 -1.29
C ARG A 209 11.52 12.11 -2.06
N ALA A 210 12.69 12.15 -1.43
CA ALA A 210 13.95 11.77 -2.07
C ALA A 210 13.95 10.30 -2.53
N THR A 211 13.34 9.40 -1.76
CA THR A 211 13.18 7.99 -2.15
C THR A 211 12.26 7.83 -3.36
N LEU A 212 11.13 8.55 -3.40
CA LEU A 212 10.23 8.56 -4.56
C LEU A 212 10.92 9.14 -5.81
N ASP A 213 11.68 10.21 -5.66
CA ASP A 213 12.42 10.82 -6.77
C ASP A 213 13.61 9.95 -7.22
N MET A 214 14.18 9.14 -6.33
CA MET A 214 15.24 8.20 -6.65
C MET A 214 14.75 7.07 -7.56
N ILE A 215 13.62 6.42 -7.25
CA ILE A 215 13.12 5.32 -8.09
C ILE A 215 12.78 5.79 -9.51
N ARG A 216 12.29 7.03 -9.66
CA ARG A 216 12.04 7.66 -10.97
C ARG A 216 13.33 7.84 -11.78
N ARG A 217 14.40 8.32 -11.13
CA ARG A 217 15.70 8.56 -11.75
C ARG A 217 16.50 7.29 -12.04
N ALA A 218 16.23 6.23 -11.28
CA ALA A 218 16.91 4.96 -11.40
C ALA A 218 16.32 4.05 -12.49
N GLN A 219 15.34 4.51 -13.28
CA GLN A 219 14.84 3.71 -14.40
C GLN A 219 15.77 3.80 -15.61
N PRO A 220 15.95 2.71 -16.37
CA PRO A 220 15.44 1.35 -16.10
C PRO A 220 16.25 0.62 -15.02
N LEU A 221 15.58 -0.28 -14.28
CA LEU A 221 16.18 -1.13 -13.27
C LEU A 221 16.83 -2.38 -13.89
N PRO A 222 17.70 -3.11 -13.16
CA PRO A 222 18.22 -4.39 -13.61
C PRO A 222 17.09 -5.39 -13.92
N LYS A 223 17.17 -6.04 -15.09
CA LYS A 223 16.15 -6.99 -15.54
C LYS A 223 15.98 -8.15 -14.55
N PRO A 224 14.76 -8.42 -14.08
CA PRO A 224 14.49 -9.54 -13.18
C PRO A 224 14.67 -10.90 -13.87
N PRO A 225 15.06 -11.96 -13.14
CA PRO A 225 15.10 -13.31 -13.68
C PRO A 225 13.71 -13.77 -14.14
N ALA A 226 13.63 -14.39 -15.31
CA ALA A 226 12.36 -14.83 -15.90
C ALA A 226 11.58 -15.80 -15.01
N ASP A 227 12.28 -16.67 -14.29
CA ASP A 227 11.69 -17.67 -13.37
C ASP A 227 10.96 -17.05 -12.17
N MET A 228 11.12 -15.74 -11.93
CA MET A 228 10.48 -15.03 -10.82
C MET A 228 9.29 -14.17 -11.26
N LEU A 229 9.10 -13.99 -12.57
CA LEU A 229 8.02 -13.17 -13.10
C LEU A 229 6.69 -13.89 -12.92
N LYS A 230 5.73 -13.22 -12.27
CA LYS A 230 4.34 -13.67 -12.16
C LYS A 230 3.51 -12.80 -13.07
N GLY A 231 3.05 -13.36 -14.19
CA GLY A 231 2.30 -12.59 -15.19
C GLY A 231 3.12 -11.44 -15.81
N GLY A 232 4.43 -11.64 -16.01
CA GLY A 232 5.31 -10.67 -16.67
C GLY A 232 5.83 -9.54 -15.77
N SER A 233 5.52 -9.57 -14.47
CA SER A 233 6.03 -8.59 -13.51
C SER A 233 6.44 -9.24 -12.18
N ILE A 234 7.17 -8.48 -11.37
CA ILE A 234 7.57 -8.87 -10.02
C ILE A 234 7.37 -7.69 -9.07
N GLU A 235 6.81 -7.96 -7.89
CA GLU A 235 6.66 -7.00 -6.80
C GLU A 235 7.77 -7.19 -5.75
N ILE A 236 8.40 -6.08 -5.37
CA ILE A 236 9.51 -6.07 -4.41
C ILE A 236 9.32 -4.96 -3.39
N VAL A 237 9.70 -5.26 -2.14
CA VAL A 237 9.78 -4.27 -1.07
C VAL A 237 11.24 -4.08 -0.68
N ALA A 238 11.81 -2.93 -1.00
CA ALA A 238 13.21 -2.62 -0.71
C ALA A 238 13.36 -1.62 0.46
N PRO A 239 14.22 -1.90 1.45
CA PRO A 239 14.57 -0.95 2.50
C PRO A 239 15.63 0.05 2.04
N PHE A 240 15.45 1.33 2.35
CA PHE A 240 16.37 2.43 2.07
C PHE A 240 16.73 3.18 3.34
N VAL A 241 17.98 3.03 3.77
CA VAL A 241 18.50 3.69 4.96
C VAL A 241 19.22 4.99 4.59
N TYR A 242 18.83 6.08 5.26
CA TYR A 242 19.53 7.36 5.27
C TYR A 242 20.22 7.51 6.64
N ASN A 243 21.54 7.52 6.61
CA ASN A 243 22.41 7.69 7.78
C ASN A 243 23.45 8.76 7.44
N ILE A 244 23.81 9.60 8.39
CA ILE A 244 24.85 10.61 8.25
C ILE A 244 26.10 10.03 8.90
N GLU A 245 27.01 9.50 8.07
CA GLU A 245 28.32 9.12 8.56
C GLU A 245 29.02 10.37 9.12
N LYS A 246 29.12 10.44 10.45
CA LYS A 246 30.01 11.39 11.11
C LYS A 246 31.42 11.01 10.69
N ARG A 247 31.95 11.64 9.64
CA ARG A 247 33.39 11.59 9.38
C ARG A 247 34.08 12.06 10.66
N ARG A 248 34.74 11.14 11.36
CA ARG A 248 35.73 11.52 12.38
C ARG A 248 36.76 12.35 11.62
N ARG A 249 36.76 13.65 11.89
CA ARG A 249 37.86 14.53 11.51
C ARG A 249 39.03 14.30 12.45
#